data_AF-A0A6B3F3M5-F1
#
_entry.id   AF-A0A6B3F3M5-F1
#
_cell.length_a   1.000
_cell.length_b   1.000
_cell.length_c   1.000
_cell.angle_alpha   90.00
_cell.angle_beta   90.00
_cell.angle_gamma   90.00
#
_symmetry.space_group_name_H-M   'P 1'
#
loop_
_entity.id
_entity.type
_entity.pdbx_description
1 polymer ?
#
loop_
_entity_poly.entity_id
_entity_poly.type
_entity_poly.pdbx_seq_one_letter_code
_entity_poly.pdbx_strand_id
1 'polypeptide(L)' 'RAWAAEFGPRGVRVNGVAPGATATRGTAASADQLAEMTKATPAGVPVRPVDIAYAVRYLASDEAAFVQ' A
#
# COMPACT_ATOMS: atom_id res chain seq x y z
N ARG A 1 -0.96 -6.53 -13.51
CA ARG A 1 -2.02 -6.32 -14.55
C ARG A 1 -2.43 -7.62 -15.25
N ALA A 2 -1.50 -8.47 -15.73
CA ALA A 2 -1.85 -9.74 -16.38
C ALA A 2 -2.86 -10.61 -15.59
N TRP A 3 -2.63 -10.79 -14.29
CA TRP A 3 -3.53 -11.56 -13.42
C TRP A 3 -4.93 -10.96 -13.26
N ALA A 4 -5.08 -9.64 -13.32
CA ALA A 4 -6.41 -9.01 -13.24
C ALA A 4 -7.27 -9.39 -14.46
N ALA A 5 -6.66 -9.46 -15.65
CA ALA A 5 -7.32 -9.92 -16.86
C ALA A 5 -7.58 -11.44 -16.85
N GLU A 6 -6.61 -12.23 -16.35
CA GLU A 6 -6.70 -13.68 -16.31
C GLU A 6 -7.75 -14.20 -15.31
N PHE A 7 -7.82 -13.62 -14.11
CA PHE A 7 -8.70 -14.08 -13.04
C PHE A 7 -10.03 -13.31 -12.95
N GLY A 8 -10.13 -12.13 -13.59
CA GLY A 8 -11.34 -11.31 -13.62
C GLY A 8 -12.61 -12.07 -14.04
N PRO A 9 -12.60 -12.87 -15.13
CA PRO A 9 -13.76 -13.66 -15.55
C PRO A 9 -14.25 -14.69 -14.53
N ARG A 10 -13.42 -15.04 -13.53
CA ARG A 10 -13.76 -15.94 -12.41
C ARG A 10 -14.23 -15.18 -11.15
N GLY A 11 -14.43 -13.87 -11.26
CA GLY A 11 -14.85 -13.02 -10.16
C GLY A 11 -13.73 -12.65 -9.17
N VAL A 12 -12.47 -12.87 -9.51
CA VAL A 12 -11.33 -12.53 -8.64
C VAL A 12 -10.70 -11.22 -9.11
N ARG A 13 -10.65 -10.23 -8.20
CA ARG A 13 -9.97 -8.95 -8.42
C ARG A 13 -8.52 -9.04 -7.95
N VAL A 14 -7.58 -8.57 -8.77
CA VAL A 14 -6.14 -8.57 -8.44
C VAL A 14 -5.61 -7.15 -8.53
N ASN A 15 -5.17 -6.63 -7.39
CA ASN A 15 -4.64 -5.28 -7.25
C ASN A 15 -3.30 -5.31 -6.50
N GLY A 16 -2.47 -4.28 -6.69
CA GLY A 16 -1.22 -4.09 -5.96
C GLY A 16 -1.25 -2.83 -5.11
N VAL A 17 -0.69 -2.89 -3.90
CA VAL A 17 -0.43 -1.71 -3.06
C VAL A 17 1.08 -1.52 -2.99
N ALA A 18 1.55 -0.35 -3.43
CA ALA A 18 2.96 0.01 -3.42
C ALA A 18 3.21 1.10 -2.36
N PRO A 19 3.42 0.73 -1.09
CA PRO A 19 3.69 1.69 -0.04
C PRO A 19 5.09 2.32 -0.18
N GLY A 20 5.22 3.56 0.28
CA GLY A 20 6.52 4.21 0.44
C GLY A 20 7.29 3.71 1.67
N ALA A 21 8.29 4.47 2.09
CA ALA A 21 9.08 4.18 3.29
C ALA A 21 8.16 4.03 4.52
N THR A 22 8.08 2.81 5.06
CA THR A 22 7.07 2.42 6.07
C THR A 22 7.72 2.09 7.41
N ALA A 23 7.25 2.73 8.47
CA ALA A 23 7.65 2.45 9.84
C ALA A 23 7.06 1.11 10.31
N THR A 24 7.90 0.07 10.39
CA THR A 24 7.52 -1.28 10.83
C THR A 24 8.49 -1.75 11.90
N ARG A 25 8.18 -2.88 12.57
CA ARG A 25 9.14 -3.52 13.48
C ARG A 25 10.47 -3.86 12.77
N GLY A 26 10.42 -4.27 11.50
CA GLY A 26 11.60 -4.62 10.72
C GLY A 26 12.49 -3.43 10.33
N THR A 27 11.94 -2.22 10.30
CA THR A 27 12.67 -0.99 9.96
C THR A 27 13.04 -0.15 11.18
N ALA A 28 12.80 -0.66 12.40
CA ALA A 28 13.02 0.08 13.64
C ALA A 28 14.47 0.55 13.82
N ALA A 29 15.45 -0.29 13.42
CA ALA A 29 16.87 0.08 13.49
C ALA A 29 17.28 1.19 12.50
N SER A 30 16.43 1.48 11.51
CA SER A 30 16.64 2.49 10.47
C SER A 30 15.63 3.64 10.58
N ALA A 31 15.04 3.86 11.77
CA ALA A 31 13.98 4.84 11.96
C ALA A 31 14.39 6.26 11.54
N ASP A 32 15.59 6.70 11.90
CA ASP A 32 16.11 8.02 11.53
C ASP A 32 16.31 8.14 10.01
N GLN A 33 16.81 7.08 9.36
CA GLN A 33 16.95 7.04 7.91
C GLN A 33 15.58 7.13 7.22
N LEU A 34 14.56 6.43 7.73
CA LEU A 34 13.19 6.53 7.23
C LEU A 34 12.65 7.96 7.37
N ALA A 35 12.90 8.61 8.51
CA ALA A 35 12.53 9.99 8.72
C ALA A 35 13.22 10.91 7.69
N GLU A 36 14.54 10.82 7.53
CA GLU A 36 15.27 11.61 6.52
C GLU A 36 14.76 11.37 5.09
N MET A 37 14.54 10.12 4.69
CA MET A 37 14.03 9.77 3.35
C MET A 37 12.66 10.38 3.06
N THR A 38 11.84 10.61 4.08
CA THR A 38 10.45 11.04 3.92
C THR A 38 10.25 12.53 4.06
N LYS A 39 11.25 13.28 4.60
CA LYS A 39 11.20 14.75 4.74
C LYS A 39 10.86 15.49 3.45
N ALA A 40 11.38 15.00 2.32
CA ALA A 40 11.15 15.61 1.01
C ALA A 40 9.83 15.17 0.34
N THR A 41 9.13 14.20 0.92
CA THR A 41 7.81 13.79 0.43
C THR A 41 6.74 14.80 0.85
N PRO A 42 5.63 14.96 0.11
CA PRO A 42 4.56 15.87 0.50
C PRO A 42 3.99 15.62 1.90
N ALA A 43 4.03 14.38 2.40
CA ALA A 43 3.56 14.04 3.74
C ALA A 43 4.60 14.35 4.84
N GLY A 44 5.89 14.43 4.49
CA GLY A 44 6.99 14.73 5.41
C GLY A 44 7.25 13.66 6.49
N VAL A 45 6.52 12.55 6.49
CA VAL A 45 6.60 11.50 7.53
C VAL A 45 6.58 10.09 6.92
N PRO A 46 7.19 9.09 7.57
CA PRO A 46 7.08 7.69 7.15
C PRO A 46 5.66 7.18 7.20
N VAL A 47 5.33 6.31 6.24
CA VAL A 47 4.04 5.61 6.18
C VAL A 47 3.88 4.74 7.43
N ARG A 48 2.70 4.70 8.03
CA ARG A 48 2.38 3.76 9.11
C ARG A 48 1.71 2.52 8.53
N PRO A 49 1.82 1.34 9.18
CA PRO A 49 1.16 0.12 8.70
C PRO A 49 -0.35 0.27 8.55
N VAL A 50 -0.99 1.08 9.41
CA VAL A 50 -2.43 1.35 9.33
C VAL A 50 -2.83 2.11 8.06
N ASP A 51 -1.97 2.97 7.52
CA ASP A 51 -2.24 3.72 6.29
C ASP A 51 -2.32 2.77 5.08
N ILE A 52 -1.49 1.72 5.07
CA ILE A 52 -1.54 0.62 4.09
C ILE A 52 -2.80 -0.22 4.29
N ALA A 53 -3.17 -0.51 5.56
CA ALA A 53 -4.34 -1.30 5.89
C ALA A 53 -5.64 -0.65 5.37
N TYR A 54 -5.75 0.68 5.40
CA TYR A 54 -6.90 1.37 4.81
C TYR A 54 -7.00 1.17 3.29
N ALA A 55 -5.88 1.25 2.56
CA ALA A 55 -5.86 0.98 1.12
C ALA A 55 -6.24 -0.47 0.81
N VAL A 56 -5.72 -1.44 1.58
CA VAL A 56 -6.07 -2.85 1.44
C VAL A 56 -7.56 -3.08 1.75
N ARG A 57 -8.09 -2.46 2.81
CA ARG A 57 -9.52 -2.55 3.15
C ARG A 57 -10.40 -2.04 2.00
N TYR A 58 -10.07 -0.89 1.43
CA TYR A 58 -10.78 -0.36 0.26
C TYR A 58 -10.75 -1.36 -0.89
N LEU A 59 -9.56 -1.84 -1.28
CA LEU A 59 -9.41 -2.80 -2.37
C LEU A 59 -10.11 -4.13 -2.10
N ALA A 60 -10.22 -4.56 -0.85
CA ALA A 60 -10.94 -5.78 -0.49
C ALA A 60 -12.48 -5.60 -0.49
N SER A 61 -12.97 -4.38 -0.31
CA SER A 61 -14.40 -4.08 -0.25
C SER A 61 -15.07 -4.02 -1.63
N ASP A 62 -16.41 -4.03 -1.63
CA ASP A 62 -17.24 -3.83 -2.82
C ASP A 62 -17.15 -2.40 -3.38
N GLU A 63 -16.69 -1.43 -2.58
CA GLU A 63 -16.47 -0.05 -3.02
C GLU A 63 -15.39 0.04 -4.13
N ALA A 64 -14.52 -0.97 -4.23
CA ALA A 64 -13.47 -1.08 -5.23
C ALA A 64 -13.84 -2.00 -6.42
N ALA A 65 -15.14 -2.23 -6.68
CA ALA A 65 -15.61 -3.15 -7.73
C ALA A 65 -15.03 -2.88 -9.12
N PHE A 66 -14.71 -1.62 -9.44
CA PHE A 66 -14.17 -1.19 -10.73
C PHE A 66 -12.72 -0.69 -10.68
N VAL A 67 -11.95 -1.09 -9.65
CA VAL A 67 -10.53 -0.73 -9.52
C VAL A 67 -9.62 -1.88 -9.93
N GLN A 68 -8.65 -1.56 -10.80
CA GLN A 68 -7.58 -2.45 -11.31
C GLN A 68 -6.21 -1.77 -11.39
#